data_AF-A0A9E0SCC0-F1
#
_entry.id   AF-A0A9E0SCC0-F1
#
_cell.length_a   1.000
_cell.length_b   1.000
_cell.length_c   1.000
_cell.angle_alpha   90.00
_cell.angle_beta   90.00
_cell.angle_gamma   90.00
#
_symmetry.space_group_name_H-M   'P 1'
#
loop_
_entity.id
_entity.type
_entity.pdbx_description
1 polymer ?
#
loop_
_entity_poly.entity_id
_entity_poly.type
_entity_poly.pdbx_seq_one_letter_code
_entity_poly.pdbx_strand_id
1 'polypeptide(L)'
;MTEIKQGDILQENAEALVNAVNCVGVMGKGVALQFRNAFPDNYRAYAKACKNNEVQLGRMFLFKTNALINPHYIINFPTKLDWRHQSLMQYIENGLQSLVQEVKVRGFVLLHCQLRLWPRRFKLGGSAPQNRRSVH
;
A
#
# COMPACT_ATOMS: atom_id res chain seq x y z
N MET A 1 -8.76 15.21 -6.05
CA MET A 1 -7.59 15.44 -6.93
C MET A 1 -6.56 14.37 -6.60
N THR A 2 -5.94 13.78 -7.62
CA THR A 2 -4.91 12.72 -7.44
C THR A 2 -3.64 13.20 -8.12
N GLU A 3 -2.52 13.18 -7.41
CA GLU A 3 -1.21 13.58 -7.92
C GLU A 3 -0.26 12.38 -7.90
N ILE A 4 0.52 12.21 -8.97
CA ILE A 4 1.59 11.21 -9.04
C ILE A 4 2.90 11.93 -8.75
N LYS A 5 3.62 11.49 -7.71
CA LYS A 5 4.91 12.06 -7.30
C LYS A 5 5.99 10.99 -7.30
N GLN A 6 7.23 11.44 -7.45
CA GLN A 6 8.42 10.61 -7.29
C GLN A 6 9.22 11.16 -6.10
N GLY A 7 9.54 10.29 -5.14
CA GLY A 7 10.20 10.70 -3.91
C GLY A 7 10.17 9.59 -2.85
N ASP A 8 10.58 9.95 -1.64
CA ASP A 8 10.47 9.11 -0.46
C ASP A 8 9.14 9.41 0.26
N ILE A 9 8.26 8.41 0.31
CA ILE A 9 6.96 8.50 0.99
C ILE A 9 7.08 8.92 2.46
N LEU A 10 8.20 8.61 3.13
CA LEU A 10 8.39 8.95 4.53
C LEU A 10 8.61 10.45 4.76
N GLN A 11 8.96 11.21 3.73
CA GLN A 11 9.18 12.66 3.79
C GLN A 11 7.94 13.47 3.39
N GLU A 12 6.85 12.80 3.04
CA GLU A 12 5.64 13.46 2.58
C GLU A 12 4.88 14.10 3.74
N ASN A 13 4.54 15.38 3.59
CA ASN A 13 3.73 16.11 4.56
C ASN A 13 2.24 15.78 4.37
N ALA A 14 1.86 14.54 4.65
CA ALA A 14 0.49 14.03 4.57
C ALA A 14 -0.04 13.67 5.96
N GLU A 15 -1.35 13.84 6.16
CA GLU A 15 -2.02 13.49 7.42
C GLU A 15 -1.88 11.99 7.73
N ALA A 16 -1.99 11.16 6.70
CA ALA A 16 -1.80 9.72 6.78
C ALA A 16 -0.87 9.18 5.71
N LEU A 17 0.06 8.30 6.10
CA LEU A 17 0.89 7.51 5.20
C LEU A 17 0.42 6.07 5.12
N VAL A 18 0.31 5.53 3.91
CA VAL A 18 -0.12 4.15 3.67
C VAL A 18 1.10 3.23 3.47
N ASN A 19 1.19 2.20 4.31
CA ASN A 19 2.23 1.18 4.27
C ASN A 19 1.68 -0.15 3.77
N ALA A 20 2.18 -0.68 2.65
CA ALA A 20 1.76 -1.99 2.15
C ALA A 20 2.39 -3.12 3.00
N VAL A 21 1.55 -3.94 3.62
CA VAL A 21 1.97 -4.99 4.57
C VAL A 21 1.44 -6.37 4.21
N ASN A 22 1.92 -7.40 4.92
CA ASN A 22 1.33 -8.73 4.94
C ASN A 22 0.46 -8.92 6.20
N CYS A 23 -0.17 -10.09 6.35
CA CYS A 23 -0.99 -10.42 7.52
C CYS A 23 -0.21 -11.17 8.61
N VAL A 24 1.06 -11.54 8.38
CA VAL A 24 1.88 -12.38 9.28
C VAL A 24 2.90 -11.59 10.12
N GLY A 25 2.85 -10.25 10.11
CA GLY A 25 3.63 -9.43 11.05
C GLY A 25 5.08 -9.14 10.63
N VAL A 26 5.43 -9.32 9.35
CA VAL A 26 6.82 -9.19 8.87
C VAL A 26 7.03 -7.92 8.04
N MET A 27 7.94 -7.04 8.48
CA MET A 27 8.40 -5.87 7.72
C MET A 27 9.91 -5.98 7.48
N GLY A 28 10.31 -6.79 6.48
CA GLY A 28 11.72 -7.19 6.31
C GLY A 28 12.45 -6.61 5.10
N LYS A 29 11.76 -5.96 4.15
CA LYS A 29 12.38 -5.38 2.95
C LYS A 29 11.55 -4.24 2.34
N GLY A 30 12.19 -3.47 1.46
CA GLY A 30 11.55 -2.39 0.70
C GLY A 30 10.91 -1.34 1.61
N VAL A 31 9.79 -0.76 1.14
CA VAL A 31 9.07 0.30 1.86
C VAL A 31 8.64 -0.14 3.25
N ALA A 32 8.17 -1.38 3.43
CA ALA A 32 7.76 -1.88 4.74
C ALA A 32 8.91 -1.85 5.78
N LEU A 33 10.15 -2.16 5.37
CA LEU A 33 11.31 -2.05 6.25
C LEU A 33 11.61 -0.60 6.62
N GLN A 34 11.46 0.33 5.67
CA GLN A 34 11.64 1.76 5.94
C GLN A 34 10.61 2.26 6.97
N PHE A 35 9.33 1.86 6.84
CA PHE A 35 8.28 2.16 7.83
C PHE A 35 8.58 1.55 9.20
N ARG A 36 9.11 0.32 9.26
CA ARG A 36 9.51 -0.30 10.54
C ARG A 36 10.59 0.50 11.25
N ASN A 37 11.56 1.01 10.50
CA ASN A 37 12.67 1.79 11.05
C ASN A 37 12.23 3.19 11.47
N ALA A 38 11.38 3.84 10.66
CA ALA A 38 10.87 5.19 10.93
C ALA A 38 9.79 5.22 12.02
N PHE A 39 8.94 4.19 12.10
CA PHE A 39 7.82 4.10 13.03
C PHE A 39 7.85 2.77 13.82
N PRO A 40 8.79 2.60 14.76
CA PRO A 40 8.94 1.35 15.50
C PRO A 40 7.71 1.00 16.35
N ASP A 41 6.98 1.99 16.87
CA ASP A 41 5.74 1.77 17.62
C ASP A 41 4.60 1.25 16.74
N ASN A 42 4.47 1.80 15.52
CA ASN A 42 3.57 1.25 14.52
C ASN A 42 3.87 -0.23 14.27
N TYR A 43 5.16 -0.58 14.09
CA TYR A 43 5.55 -1.97 13.86
C TYR A 43 5.21 -2.88 15.04
N ARG A 44 5.48 -2.44 16.28
CA ARG A 44 5.13 -3.20 17.49
C ARG A 44 3.63 -3.48 17.58
N ALA A 45 2.81 -2.44 17.37
CA ALA A 45 1.36 -2.55 17.40
C ALA A 45 0.84 -3.47 16.28
N TYR A 46 1.34 -3.28 15.05
CA TYR A 46 1.00 -4.10 13.89
C TYR A 46 1.39 -5.58 14.10
N ALA A 47 2.60 -5.87 14.58
CA ALA A 47 3.05 -7.24 14.78
C ALA A 47 2.22 -7.95 15.85
N LYS A 48 1.80 -7.23 16.90
CA LYS A 48 0.86 -7.75 17.91
C LYS A 48 -0.52 -8.03 17.30
N ALA A 49 -1.06 -7.10 16.52
CA ALA A 49 -2.34 -7.27 15.84
C ALA A 49 -2.33 -8.46 14.86
N CYS A 50 -1.23 -8.68 14.14
CA CYS A 50 -1.05 -9.87 13.29
C CYS A 50 -1.09 -11.17 14.10
N LYS A 51 -0.40 -11.23 15.25
CA LYS A 51 -0.44 -12.40 16.14
C LYS A 51 -1.85 -12.71 16.66
N ASN A 52 -2.67 -11.67 16.80
CA ASN A 52 -4.07 -11.78 17.22
C ASN A 52 -5.06 -12.02 16.06
N ASN A 53 -4.59 -12.17 14.82
CA ASN A 53 -5.41 -12.27 13.61
C ASN A 53 -6.32 -11.06 13.36
N GLU A 54 -5.95 -9.89 13.88
CA GLU A 54 -6.70 -8.63 13.70
C GLU A 54 -6.39 -7.97 12.36
N VAL A 55 -5.23 -8.28 11.76
CA VAL A 55 -4.82 -7.79 10.44
C VAL A 55 -5.20 -8.81 9.37
N GLN A 56 -6.14 -8.44 8.50
CA GLN A 56 -6.70 -9.32 7.47
C GLN A 56 -6.79 -8.58 6.14
N LEU A 57 -6.84 -9.32 5.04
CA LEU A 57 -7.07 -8.75 3.71
C LEU A 57 -8.38 -7.96 3.69
N GLY A 58 -8.36 -6.79 3.05
CA GLY A 58 -9.52 -5.89 3.04
C GLY A 58 -9.78 -5.17 4.37
N ARG A 59 -8.95 -5.35 5.40
CA ARG A 59 -9.10 -4.62 6.67
C ARG A 59 -7.86 -3.81 6.97
N MET A 60 -8.01 -2.49 7.01
CA MET A 60 -6.87 -1.62 7.32
C MET A 60 -6.51 -1.75 8.80
N PHE A 61 -5.21 -1.77 9.10
CA PHE A 61 -4.72 -1.60 10.47
C PHE A 61 -4.16 -0.20 10.64
N LEU A 62 -4.90 0.65 11.35
CA LEU A 62 -4.54 2.04 11.59
C LEU A 62 -3.75 2.18 12.89
N PHE A 63 -2.70 2.96 12.83
CA PHE A 63 -1.90 3.36 13.97
C PHE A 63 -1.85 4.88 14.06
N LYS A 64 -2.18 5.43 15.24
CA LYS A 64 -2.06 6.87 15.52
C LYS A 64 -0.66 7.15 16.05
N THR A 65 0.07 8.05 15.41
CA THR A 65 1.46 8.36 15.78
C THR A 65 1.57 9.22 17.04
N ASN A 66 0.49 9.94 17.38
CA ASN A 66 0.47 10.98 18.42
C ASN A 66 1.53 12.08 18.22
N ALA A 67 2.04 12.25 17.00
CA ALA A 67 2.98 13.30 16.67
C ALA A 67 2.27 14.66 16.59
N LEU A 68 2.98 15.72 16.99
CA LEU A 68 2.52 17.12 16.87
C LEU A 68 2.49 17.60 15.42
N ILE A 69 3.30 16.96 14.56
CA ILE A 69 3.36 17.21 13.13
C ILE A 69 3.00 15.93 12.37
N ASN A 70 2.72 16.07 11.09
CA ASN A 70 2.45 14.95 10.20
C ASN A 70 3.61 13.92 10.16
N PRO A 71 3.31 12.64 9.90
CA PRO A 71 1.96 12.09 9.76
C PRO A 71 1.30 11.81 11.11
N HIS A 72 0.01 12.08 11.23
CA HIS A 72 -0.78 11.71 12.42
C HIS A 72 -1.20 10.24 12.41
N TYR A 73 -1.25 9.62 11.23
CA TYR A 73 -1.65 8.23 11.05
C TYR A 73 -0.73 7.44 10.13
N ILE A 74 -0.53 6.18 10.48
CA ILE A 74 0.01 5.16 9.58
C ILE A 74 -1.10 4.16 9.29
N ILE A 75 -1.43 3.98 8.01
CA ILE A 75 -2.42 3.02 7.54
C ILE A 75 -1.68 1.81 7.00
N ASN A 76 -1.66 0.71 7.74
CA ASN A 76 -1.05 -0.53 7.27
C ASN A 76 -2.07 -1.26 6.41
N PHE A 77 -1.79 -1.30 5.10
CA PHE A 77 -2.63 -1.80 4.04
C PHE A 77 -2.27 -3.27 3.70
N PRO A 78 -3.07 -4.26 4.13
CA PRO A 78 -2.72 -5.66 3.91
C PRO A 78 -2.93 -6.05 2.45
N THR A 79 -1.82 -6.25 1.74
CA THR A 79 -1.81 -6.64 0.32
C THR A 79 -1.42 -8.10 0.13
N LYS A 80 -0.97 -8.78 1.19
CA LYS A 80 -0.51 -10.17 1.14
C LYS A 80 -0.93 -10.92 2.39
N LEU A 81 -1.12 -12.23 2.26
CA LEU A 81 -1.23 -13.13 3.42
C LEU A 81 0.16 -13.33 4.05
N ASP A 82 1.10 -13.88 3.28
CA ASP A 82 2.50 -14.11 3.69
C ASP A 82 3.45 -13.25 2.84
N TRP A 83 4.55 -12.80 3.44
CA TRP A 83 5.61 -12.05 2.77
C TRP A 83 6.33 -12.84 1.66
N ARG A 84 6.31 -14.19 1.73
CA ARG A 84 6.92 -15.10 0.75
C ARG A 84 6.17 -15.15 -0.58
N HIS A 85 4.87 -14.88 -0.58
CA HIS A 85 4.04 -14.97 -1.78
C HIS A 85 3.91 -13.62 -2.52
N GLN A 86 3.57 -13.68 -3.80
CA GLN A 86 3.21 -12.49 -4.57
C GLN A 86 1.83 -11.97 -4.14
N SER A 87 1.60 -10.67 -4.31
CA SER A 87 0.27 -10.10 -4.10
C SER A 87 -0.64 -10.54 -5.23
N LEU A 88 -1.89 -10.89 -4.93
CA LEU A 88 -2.92 -11.11 -5.95
C LEU A 88 -3.63 -9.79 -6.24
N MET A 89 -4.02 -9.58 -7.50
CA MET A 89 -4.71 -8.35 -7.91
C MET A 89 -6.01 -8.12 -7.10
N GLN A 90 -6.75 -9.20 -6.86
CA GLN A 90 -7.97 -9.19 -6.04
C GLN A 90 -7.75 -8.62 -4.64
N TYR A 91 -6.58 -8.87 -4.02
CA TYR A 91 -6.27 -8.35 -2.69
C TYR A 91 -6.08 -6.83 -2.70
N ILE A 92 -5.50 -6.31 -3.79
CA ILE A 92 -5.31 -4.89 -3.98
C ILE A 92 -6.65 -4.21 -4.24
N GLU A 93 -7.49 -4.78 -5.12
CA GLU A 93 -8.80 -4.21 -5.47
C GLU A 93 -9.74 -4.12 -4.27
N ASN A 94 -9.97 -5.25 -3.57
CA ASN A 94 -10.79 -5.28 -2.36
C ASN A 94 -10.20 -4.39 -1.26
N GLY A 95 -8.88 -4.39 -1.19
CA GLY A 95 -8.13 -3.56 -0.28
C GLY A 95 -8.33 -2.05 -0.50
N LEU A 96 -8.30 -1.60 -1.76
CA LEU A 96 -8.51 -0.19 -2.13
C LEU A 96 -9.93 0.26 -1.82
N GLN A 97 -10.95 -0.59 -2.06
CA GLN A 97 -12.32 -0.28 -1.66
C GLN A 97 -12.43 -0.03 -0.15
N SER A 98 -11.75 -0.87 0.64
CA SER A 98 -11.73 -0.76 2.10
C SER A 98 -10.97 0.47 2.59
N LEU A 99 -9.85 0.79 1.93
CA LEU A 99 -9.10 2.02 2.18
C LEU A 99 -9.96 3.28 1.92
N VAL A 100 -10.69 3.32 0.80
CA VAL A 100 -11.60 4.43 0.49
C VAL A 100 -12.68 4.60 1.56
N GLN A 101 -13.22 3.50 2.09
CA GLN A 101 -14.20 3.56 3.18
C GLN A 101 -13.59 4.14 4.47
N GLU A 102 -12.41 3.68 4.86
CA GLU A 102 -11.71 4.21 6.05
C GLU A 102 -11.42 5.71 5.94
N VAL A 103 -10.99 6.15 4.74
CA VAL A 103 -10.76 7.57 4.46
C VAL A 103 -12.03 8.40 4.64
N LYS A 104 -13.16 7.93 4.10
CA LYS A 104 -14.44 8.62 4.20
C LYS A 104 -14.96 8.69 5.63
N VAL A 105 -14.92 7.56 6.35
CA VAL A 105 -15.46 7.46 7.72
C VAL A 105 -14.67 8.34 8.69
N ARG A 106 -13.34 8.42 8.51
CA ARG A 106 -12.47 9.18 9.41
C ARG A 106 -12.27 10.63 8.98
N GLY A 107 -12.68 10.98 7.76
CA GLY A 107 -12.55 12.33 7.23
C GLY A 107 -11.11 12.74 6.92
N PHE A 108 -10.23 11.79 6.59
CA PHE A 108 -8.85 12.12 6.22
C PHE A 108 -8.83 13.02 4.99
N VAL A 109 -8.09 14.13 5.07
CA VAL A 109 -8.09 15.17 4.03
C VAL A 109 -6.95 14.95 3.03
N LEU A 110 -5.84 14.36 3.48
CA LEU A 110 -4.66 14.11 2.64
C LEU A 110 -3.99 12.78 2.98
N LEU A 111 -3.90 11.90 1.98
CA LEU A 111 -3.22 10.62 2.08
C LEU A 111 -2.11 10.51 1.05
N HIS A 112 -0.98 9.94 1.46
CA HIS A 112 0.07 9.51 0.55
C HIS A 112 0.19 7.98 0.60
N CYS A 113 0.18 7.35 -0.58
CA CYS A 113 0.31 5.91 -0.72
C CYS A 113 1.30 5.60 -1.84
N GLN A 114 2.23 4.68 -1.58
CA GLN A 114 3.15 4.20 -2.58
C GLN A 114 2.72 2.80 -3.03
N LEU A 115 2.05 2.74 -4.17
CA LEU A 115 1.87 1.50 -4.91
C LEU A 115 2.99 1.42 -5.93
N ARG A 116 3.87 0.41 -5.80
CA ARG A 116 4.86 0.13 -6.84
C ARG A 116 4.09 -0.22 -8.11
N LEU A 117 4.07 0.68 -9.09
CA LEU A 117 3.55 0.39 -10.42
C LEU A 117 4.27 -0.86 -10.94
N TRP A 118 3.46 -1.87 -11.25
CA TRP A 118 3.94 -3.16 -11.74
C TRP A 118 4.83 -2.94 -12.98
N PRO A 119 6.01 -3.59 -13.09
CA PRO A 119 6.80 -3.49 -14.30
C PRO A 119 5.98 -4.11 -15.44
N ARG A 120 5.74 -3.35 -16.52
CA ARG A 120 5.07 -3.75 -17.75
C ARG A 120 5.60 -5.10 -18.28
N ARG A 121 5.06 -6.21 -17.79
CA ARG A 121 5.32 -7.58 -18.29
C ARG A 121 4.07 -8.46 -18.31
N PHE A 122 2.89 -7.84 -18.21
CA PHE A 122 1.69 -8.46 -18.78
C PHE A 122 1.64 -8.09 -20.26
N LYS A 123 2.06 -9.02 -21.13
CA LYS A 123 1.56 -9.03 -22.51
C LYS A 123 0.07 -9.30 -22.39
N LEU A 124 -0.74 -8.25 -22.41
CA LEU A 124 -2.12 -8.39 -22.82
C LEU A 124 -2.06 -9.03 -24.21
N GLY A 125 -2.71 -10.18 -24.36
CA GLY A 125 -2.93 -10.81 -25.66
C GLY A 125 -3.74 -9.85 -26.53
N GLY A 126 -3.02 -9.00 -27.27
CA GLY A 126 -3.54 -8.16 -28.32
C GLY A 126 -2.88 -8.64 -29.62
N SER A 127 -3.70 -9.23 -30.48
CA SER A 127 -3.38 -9.54 -31.87
C SER A 127 -2.65 -8.37 -32.53
N ALA A 128 -1.47 -8.64 -33.07
CA ALA A 128 -0.67 -7.69 -33.83
C ALA A 128 -1.47 -7.20 -35.06
N PRO A 129 -1.44 -5.89 -35.40
CA PRO A 129 -1.94 -5.43 -36.68
C PRO A 129 -1.01 -5.92 -37.79
N GLN A 130 -1.58 -6.65 -38.75
CA GLN A 130 -0.90 -7.04 -39.98
C GLN A 130 -0.53 -5.78 -40.76
N ASN A 131 0.75 -5.47 -40.81
CA ASN A 131 1.28 -4.40 -41.64
C ASN A 131 1.25 -4.86 -43.11
N ARG A 132 0.25 -4.41 -43.88
CA ARG A 132 0.26 -4.57 -45.34
C ARG A 132 1.41 -3.73 -45.89
N ARG A 133 2.35 -4.41 -46.51
CA ARG A 133 3.28 -3.81 -47.48
C ARG A 133 2.44 -3.25 -48.63
N SER A 134 2.46 -1.95 -48.85
CA SER A 134 2.20 -1.42 -50.18
C SER A 134 3.49 -1.45 -50.96
N VAL A 135 3.41 -2.19 -52.06
CA VAL A 135 4.39 -2.28 -53.13
C VAL A 135 3.91 -1.28 -54.19
N HIS A 136 4.87 -0.54 -54.76
CA HIS A 136 4.79 0.46 -55.84
C HIS A 136 4.51 1.90 -55.40
#